data_AF-A0AAV8V7C9-F1
#
_entry.id   AF-A0AAV8V7C9-F1
#
_cell.length_a   1.000
_cell.length_b   1.000
_cell.length_c   1.000
_cell.angle_alpha   90.00
_cell.angle_beta   90.00
_cell.angle_gamma   90.00
#
_symmetry.space_group_name_H-M   'P 1'
#
loop_
_entity.id
_entity.type
_entity.pdbx_description
1 polymer ?
#
loop_
_entity_poly.entity_id
_entity_poly.type
_entity_poly.pdbx_seq_one_letter_code
_entity_poly.pdbx_strand_id
1 'polypeptide(L)'
;MSDSEDLPSDIEEAATSAVSTLLPSKSKDKYKKIYNRTFTKEEIARFLKEADDKKFLLTKVGLVIGIAGACRKQELTNLLNEKVKDEGSVFHIEITTTKN
;
A
#
# COMPACT_ATOMS: atom_id res chain seq x y z
N MET A 1 17.56 35.08 13.34
CA MET A 1 16.35 35.49 12.61
C MET A 1 15.96 34.30 11.77
N SER A 2 15.02 33.51 12.28
CA SER A 2 14.40 32.41 11.54
C SER A 2 13.23 33.03 10.79
N ASP A 3 13.39 33.17 9.48
CA ASP A 3 12.32 33.60 8.58
C ASP A 3 11.25 32.51 8.58
N SER A 4 10.31 32.61 9.51
CA SER A 4 9.01 31.98 9.39
C SER A 4 8.31 32.71 8.26
N GLU A 5 8.37 32.15 7.05
CA GLU A 5 7.53 32.57 5.94
C GLU A 5 6.07 32.43 6.40
N ASP A 6 5.48 33.57 6.73
CA ASP A 6 4.09 33.69 7.18
C ASP A 6 3.21 33.42 5.94
N LEU A 7 2.91 32.13 5.72
CA LEU A 7 2.04 31.68 4.64
C LEU A 7 0.69 32.39 4.83
N PRO A 8 0.25 33.22 3.87
CA PRO A 8 -1.01 33.94 3.98
C PRO A 8 -2.17 32.97 4.20
N SER A 9 -3.01 33.25 5.20
CA SER A 9 -4.18 32.43 5.57
C SER A 9 -5.10 32.12 4.39
N ASP A 10 -5.21 33.06 3.45
CA ASP A 10 -6.05 32.95 2.26
C ASP A 10 -5.58 31.83 1.32
N ILE A 11 -4.26 31.60 1.25
CA ILE A 11 -3.66 30.54 0.43
C ILE A 11 -3.85 29.19 1.11
N GLU A 12 -3.68 29.11 2.44
CA GLU A 12 -3.94 27.89 3.21
C GLU A 12 -5.42 27.47 3.13
N GLU A 13 -6.33 28.43 3.26
CA GLU A 13 -7.77 28.18 3.19
C GLU A 13 -8.19 27.74 1.77
N ALA A 14 -7.72 28.43 0.72
CA ALA A 14 -7.99 28.07 -0.66
C ALA A 14 -7.45 26.67 -1.01
N ALA A 15 -6.22 26.34 -0.56
CA ALA A 15 -5.62 25.03 -0.75
C ALA A 15 -6.42 23.94 -0.03
N THR A 16 -6.81 24.17 1.23
CA THR A 16 -7.57 23.21 2.03
C THR A 16 -8.98 23.00 1.46
N SER A 17 -9.62 24.07 0.98
CA SER A 17 -10.93 24.03 0.30
C SER A 17 -10.86 23.24 -1.00
N ALA A 18 -9.85 23.51 -1.85
CA ALA A 18 -9.62 22.79 -3.10
C ALA A 18 -9.36 21.29 -2.84
N VAL A 19 -8.48 20.95 -1.88
CA VAL A 19 -8.20 19.55 -1.51
C VAL A 19 -9.46 18.84 -1.02
N SER A 20 -10.33 19.54 -0.29
CA SER A 20 -11.58 18.96 0.22
C SER A 20 -12.61 18.63 -0.87
N THR A 21 -12.53 19.30 -2.03
CA THR A 21 -13.45 19.16 -3.18
C THR A 21 -12.93 18.24 -4.28
N LEU A 22 -11.63 17.88 -4.27
CA LEU A 22 -11.04 16.92 -5.21
C LEU A 22 -11.71 15.53 -5.16
N LEU A 23 -12.21 15.12 -4.00
CA LEU A 23 -12.87 13.82 -3.84
C LEU A 23 -14.38 13.95 -4.12
N PRO A 24 -14.97 13.07 -4.96
CA PRO A 24 -16.41 13.08 -5.22
C PRO A 24 -17.20 12.93 -3.91
N SER A 25 -18.15 13.84 -3.66
CA SER A 25 -18.88 13.93 -2.39
C SER A 25 -19.54 12.62 -1.96
N LYS A 26 -20.08 11.86 -2.92
CA LYS A 26 -20.72 10.55 -2.68
C LYS A 26 -19.77 9.46 -2.18
N SER A 27 -18.49 9.55 -2.51
CA SER A 27 -17.48 8.52 -2.25
C SER A 27 -16.38 8.99 -1.30
N LYS A 28 -16.43 10.25 -0.84
CA LYS A 28 -15.40 10.88 -0.01
C LYS A 28 -15.09 10.05 1.25
N ASP A 29 -16.11 9.59 1.96
CA ASP A 29 -15.93 8.76 3.15
C ASP A 29 -15.31 7.40 2.84
N LYS A 30 -15.67 6.81 1.70
CA LYS A 30 -15.08 5.54 1.24
C LYS A 30 -13.59 5.70 0.97
N TYR A 31 -13.20 6.74 0.23
CA TYR A 31 -11.79 7.01 -0.07
C TYR A 31 -11.00 7.37 1.19
N LYS A 32 -11.54 8.22 2.07
CA LYS A 32 -10.89 8.58 3.34
C LYS A 32 -10.70 7.36 4.25
N LYS A 33 -11.69 6.48 4.31
CA LYS A 33 -11.62 5.21 5.05
C LYS A 33 -10.58 4.26 4.47
N ILE A 34 -10.46 4.16 3.14
CA ILE A 34 -9.44 3.35 2.48
C ILE A 34 -8.05 3.94 2.75
N TYR A 35 -7.90 5.25 2.59
CA TYR A 35 -6.64 5.95 2.85
C TYR A 35 -6.15 5.71 4.27
N ASN A 36 -7.02 5.89 5.27
CA ASN A 36 -6.68 5.68 6.68
C ASN A 36 -6.45 4.22 7.08
N ARG A 37 -6.83 3.25 6.23
CA ARG A 37 -6.63 1.81 6.46
C ARG A 37 -5.48 1.24 5.66
N THR A 38 -4.92 2.01 4.74
CA THR A 38 -3.79 1.59 3.92
C THR A 38 -2.52 1.86 4.70
N PHE A 39 -1.65 0.85 4.82
CA PHE A 39 -0.37 1.04 5.49
C PHE A 39 0.52 2.03 4.75
N THR A 40 1.24 2.88 5.49
CA THR A 40 2.28 3.73 4.93
C THR A 40 3.54 2.92 4.59
N LYS A 41 4.46 3.52 3.83
CA LYS A 41 5.74 2.87 3.48
C LYS A 41 6.56 2.56 4.74
N GLU A 42 6.55 3.47 5.70
CA GLU A 42 7.26 3.35 6.97
C GLU A 42 6.64 2.26 7.84
N GLU A 43 5.31 2.14 7.85
CA GLU A 43 4.60 1.06 8.53
C GLU A 43 4.91 -0.30 7.93
N ILE A 44 4.92 -0.41 6.60
CA ILE A 44 5.30 -1.63 5.88
C ILE A 44 6.76 -2.00 6.20
N ALA A 45 7.68 -1.04 6.10
CA ALA A 45 9.10 -1.28 6.36
C ALA A 45 9.34 -1.73 7.81
N ARG A 46 8.70 -1.08 8.77
CA ARG A 46 8.74 -1.45 10.18
C ARG A 46 8.17 -2.84 10.42
N PHE A 47 7.02 -3.17 9.82
CA PHE A 47 6.44 -4.51 9.92
C PHE A 47 7.38 -5.59 9.36
N LEU A 48 7.97 -5.36 8.18
CA LEU A 48 8.90 -6.30 7.56
C LEU A 48 10.17 -6.49 8.42
N LYS A 49 10.67 -5.43 9.04
CA LYS A 49 11.92 -5.45 9.84
C LYS A 49 11.73 -6.00 11.26
N GLU A 50 10.64 -5.62 11.94
CA GLU A 50 10.52 -5.80 13.39
C GLU A 50 9.52 -6.89 13.81
N ALA A 51 8.56 -7.26 12.96
CA ALA A 51 7.58 -8.26 13.34
C ALA A 51 8.22 -9.66 13.44
N ASP A 52 7.75 -10.50 14.38
CA ASP A 52 8.27 -11.85 14.58
C ASP A 52 7.98 -12.77 13.38
N ASP A 53 9.02 -13.32 12.77
CA ASP A 53 8.92 -14.22 11.63
C ASP A 53 8.21 -15.52 12.00
N LYS A 54 8.34 -16.03 13.22
CA LYS A 54 7.64 -17.27 13.62
C LYS A 54 6.13 -17.15 13.51
N LYS A 55 5.61 -15.93 13.68
CA LYS A 55 4.18 -15.62 13.61
C LYS A 55 3.76 -15.04 12.26
N PHE A 56 4.61 -14.23 11.64
CA PHE A 56 4.23 -13.39 10.50
C PHE A 56 4.99 -13.68 9.21
N LEU A 57 5.87 -14.70 9.15
CA LEU A 57 6.66 -15.01 7.96
C LEU A 57 5.80 -15.10 6.69
N LEU A 58 4.71 -15.88 6.73
CA LEU A 58 3.80 -16.01 5.58
C LEU A 58 3.17 -14.67 5.19
N THR A 59 2.77 -13.86 6.17
CA THR A 59 2.18 -12.54 5.92
C THR A 59 3.20 -11.57 5.33
N LYS A 60 4.45 -11.58 5.79
CA LYS A 60 5.53 -10.76 5.23
C LYS A 60 5.82 -11.15 3.77
N VAL A 61 5.96 -12.45 3.51
CA VAL A 61 6.18 -12.97 2.14
C VAL A 61 5.00 -12.60 1.24
N GLY A 62 3.76 -12.85 1.69
CA GLY A 62 2.56 -12.49 0.95
C GLY A 62 2.41 -10.98 0.71
N LEU A 63 2.82 -10.13 1.66
CA LEU A 63 2.83 -8.68 1.50
C LEU A 63 3.82 -8.23 0.41
N VAL A 64 5.05 -8.78 0.41
CA VAL A 64 6.07 -8.47 -0.60
C VAL A 64 5.60 -8.91 -1.99
N ILE A 65 5.09 -10.12 -2.12
CA ILE A 65 4.56 -10.64 -3.40
C ILE A 65 3.36 -9.81 -3.87
N GLY A 66 2.45 -9.47 -2.95
CA GLY A 66 1.27 -8.65 -3.24
C GLY A 66 1.62 -7.25 -3.75
N ILE A 67 2.60 -6.58 -3.11
CA ILE A 67 3.06 -5.25 -3.52
C ILE A 67 3.82 -5.32 -4.85
N ALA A 68 4.74 -6.27 -5.01
CA ALA A 68 5.58 -6.38 -6.20
C ALA A 68 4.80 -6.80 -7.46
N GLY A 69 3.85 -7.73 -7.31
CA GLY A 69 3.05 -8.26 -8.42
C GLY A 69 1.67 -7.60 -8.59
N ALA A 70 1.30 -6.65 -7.73
CA ALA A 70 -0.06 -6.10 -7.64
C ALA A 70 -1.16 -7.18 -7.51
N CYS A 71 -0.83 -8.27 -6.81
CA CYS A 71 -1.68 -9.47 -6.75
C CYS A 71 -2.97 -9.21 -5.96
N ARG A 72 -4.10 -9.68 -6.50
CA ARG A 72 -5.38 -9.74 -5.77
C ARG A 72 -5.34 -10.80 -4.68
N LYS A 73 -6.27 -10.68 -3.73
CA LYS A 73 -6.42 -11.66 -2.64
C LYS A 73 -6.53 -13.10 -3.15
N GLN A 74 -7.33 -13.34 -4.18
CA GLN A 74 -7.53 -14.68 -4.75
C GLN A 74 -6.27 -15.21 -5.46
N GLU A 75 -5.52 -14.34 -6.13
CA GLU A 75 -4.26 -14.70 -6.80
C GLU A 75 -3.20 -15.11 -5.77
N LEU A 76 -3.10 -14.39 -4.64
CA LEU A 76 -2.19 -14.75 -3.54
C LEU A 76 -2.58 -16.07 -2.85
N THR A 77 -3.88 -16.30 -2.61
CA THR A 77 -4.33 -17.53 -1.93
C THR A 77 -4.19 -18.78 -2.80
N ASN A 78 -4.23 -18.63 -4.12
CA ASN A 78 -4.13 -19.72 -5.08
C ASN A 78 -2.69 -19.94 -5.57
N LEU A 79 -1.72 -19.18 -5.07
CA LEU A 79 -0.33 -19.31 -5.47
C LEU A 79 0.23 -20.66 -4.99
N LEU A 80 0.70 -21.46 -5.94
CA LEU A 80 1.32 -22.76 -5.68
C LEU A 80 2.84 -22.63 -5.68
N ASN A 81 3.51 -23.40 -4.83
CA ASN A 81 4.98 -23.44 -4.78
C ASN A 81 5.60 -23.82 -6.13
N GLU A 82 4.93 -24.69 -6.91
CA GLU A 82 5.35 -25.09 -8.26
C GLU A 82 5.40 -23.93 -9.26
N LYS A 83 4.67 -22.84 -8.97
CA LYS A 83 4.61 -21.63 -9.78
C LYS A 83 5.62 -20.56 -9.32
N VAL A 84 6.45 -20.88 -8.34
CA VAL A 84 7.55 -20.03 -7.87
C VAL A 84 8.87 -20.68 -8.30
N LYS A 85 9.63 -19.98 -9.14
CA LYS A 85 10.97 -20.39 -9.56
C LYS A 85 11.99 -19.47 -8.91
N ASP A 86 12.99 -20.08 -8.29
CA ASP A 86 14.15 -19.39 -7.74
C ASP A 86 15.23 -19.30 -8.83
N GLU A 87 15.48 -18.10 -9.33
CA GLU A 87 16.53 -17.81 -10.32
C GLU A 87 17.79 -17.25 -9.62
N GLY A 88 17.90 -17.41 -8.29
CA GLY A 88 19.01 -17.01 -7.42
C GLY A 88 19.03 -15.52 -7.10
N SER A 89 18.88 -14.66 -8.12
CA SER A 89 18.80 -13.20 -7.93
C SER A 89 17.37 -12.69 -7.81
N VAL A 90 16.40 -13.41 -8.38
CA VAL A 90 14.99 -13.04 -8.41
C VAL A 90 14.11 -14.27 -8.21
N PHE A 91 12.94 -14.04 -7.61
CA PHE A 91 11.86 -15.02 -7.61
C PHE A 91 10.91 -14.74 -8.77
N HIS A 92 10.82 -15.69 -9.69
CA HIS A 92 9.86 -15.64 -10.78
C HIS A 92 8.57 -16.32 -10.33
N ILE A 93 7.49 -15.53 -10.24
CA ILE A 93 6.19 -15.99 -9.76
C ILE A 93 5.20 -15.96 -10.92
N GLU A 94 4.68 -17.12 -11.31
CA GLU A 94 3.68 -17.25 -12.36
C GLU A 94 2.27 -17.18 -11.75
N ILE A 95 1.59 -16.05 -11.97
CA ILE A 95 0.22 -15.85 -11.48
C ILE A 95 -0.76 -16.40 -12.52
N THR A 96 -1.46 -17.48 -12.18
CA THR A 96 -2.59 -17.96 -12.99
C THR A 96 -3.79 -17.03 -12.79
N THR A 97 -4.10 -16.24 -13.82
CA THR A 97 -5.26 -15.35 -13.81
C THR A 97 -6.54 -16.17 -13.77
N THR A 98 -7.38 -15.92 -12.77
CA THR A 98 -8.79 -16.32 -12.84
C THR A 98 -9.51 -15.23 -13.65
N LYS A 99 -10.03 -15.60 -14.84
CA LYS A 99 -10.97 -14.74 -15.57
C LYS A 99 -12.16 -14.45 -14.64
N ASN A 100 -12.34 -13.19 -14.27
CA ASN A 100 -13.61 -12.66 -13.79
C ASN A 100 -14.26 -11.92 -14.95
#